data_AF-A0A9W6RI63-F1
#
_entry.id   AF-A0A9W6RI63-F1
#
_cell.length_a   1.000
_cell.length_b   1.000
_cell.length_c   1.000
_cell.angle_alpha   90.00
_cell.angle_beta   90.00
_cell.angle_gamma   90.00
#
_symmetry.space_group_name_H-M   'P 1'
#
loop_
_entity.id
_entity.type
_entity.pdbx_description
1 polymer ?
#
loop_
_entity_poly.entity_id
_entity_poly.type
_entity_poly.pdbx_seq_one_letter_code
_entity_poly.pdbx_strand_id
1 'polypeptide(L)'
;MAENAVESESVEQAVEPSVSAPSDGQLIVMLVNRARSEGLRLSGEGGLLQQLTKRVLESALEGEITDHVGYDKHDAAGKNSGNSRNGTRGQDRAD
;
A
#
# COMPACT_ATOMS: atom_id res chain seq x y z
N MET A 1 -21.45 -47.97 42.36
CA MET A 1 -20.91 -48.22 41.01
C MET A 1 -20.25 -46.94 40.55
N ALA A 2 -18.97 -47.09 40.18
CA ALA A 2 -17.95 -46.16 39.70
C ALA A 2 -18.29 -44.68 39.44
N GLU A 3 -17.42 -43.84 39.99
CA GLU A 3 -17.06 -42.50 39.55
C GLU A 3 -16.65 -42.50 38.07
N ASN A 4 -16.91 -41.42 37.34
CA ASN A 4 -15.94 -40.97 36.34
C ASN A 4 -16.05 -39.46 36.09
N ALA A 5 -15.05 -38.76 36.62
CA ALA A 5 -14.69 -37.41 36.22
C ALA A 5 -14.29 -37.41 34.74
N VAL A 6 -14.70 -36.39 34.01
CA VAL A 6 -13.98 -35.97 32.81
C VAL A 6 -13.72 -34.48 32.95
N GLU A 7 -12.66 -34.19 33.70
CA GLU A 7 -11.80 -33.04 33.45
C GLU A 7 -11.16 -33.17 32.06
N SER A 8 -10.72 -32.03 31.54
CA SER A 8 -9.80 -31.83 30.41
C SER A 8 -10.52 -31.67 29.05
N GLU A 9 -10.23 -30.67 28.22
CA GLU A 9 -8.95 -29.98 28.03
C GLU A 9 -9.18 -28.50 27.69
N SER A 10 -8.62 -27.62 28.53
CA SER A 10 -8.25 -26.26 28.12
C SER A 10 -7.14 -26.40 27.10
N VAL A 11 -7.49 -26.30 25.82
CA VAL A 11 -6.50 -26.22 24.75
C VAL A 11 -5.76 -24.91 24.92
N GLU A 12 -4.55 -24.98 25.48
CA GLU A 12 -3.54 -23.94 25.38
C GLU A 12 -3.33 -23.65 23.90
N GLN A 13 -3.91 -22.55 23.45
CA GLN A 13 -3.66 -22.03 22.13
C GLN A 13 -2.24 -21.50 22.12
N ALA A 14 -1.33 -22.31 21.60
CA ALA A 14 0.04 -21.95 21.28
C ALA A 14 0.05 -20.61 20.52
N VAL A 15 0.64 -19.59 21.15
CA VAL A 15 0.89 -18.28 20.57
C VAL A 15 2.07 -18.41 19.62
N GLU A 16 1.80 -18.88 18.41
CA GLU A 16 2.69 -18.69 17.27
C GLU A 16 2.77 -17.18 16.97
N PRO A 17 3.97 -16.58 16.75
CA PRO A 17 4.06 -15.17 16.37
C PRO A 17 3.58 -15.04 14.92
N SER A 18 2.28 -14.87 14.72
CA SER A 18 1.72 -14.49 13.43
C SER A 18 2.31 -13.13 13.06
N VAL A 19 3.15 -13.09 12.03
CA VAL A 19 3.61 -11.84 11.39
C VAL A 19 2.42 -11.17 10.71
N SER A 20 1.54 -10.56 11.50
CA SER A 20 0.42 -9.77 10.99
C SER A 20 0.97 -8.54 10.27
N ALA A 21 0.37 -8.19 9.13
CA ALA A 21 0.68 -6.95 8.42
C ALA A 21 0.67 -5.75 9.39
N PRO A 22 1.56 -4.76 9.21
CA PRO A 22 1.59 -3.59 10.07
C PRO A 22 0.24 -2.87 9.97
N SER A 23 -0.28 -2.45 11.12
CA SER A 23 -1.48 -1.59 11.14
C SER A 23 -1.19 -0.25 10.49
N ASP A 24 -2.23 0.43 10.01
CA ASP A 24 -2.12 1.76 9.41
C ASP A 24 -1.38 2.75 10.33
N GLY A 25 -1.64 2.68 11.63
CA GLY A 25 -0.93 3.50 12.62
C GLY A 25 0.58 3.23 12.63
N GLN A 26 1.00 1.97 12.53
CA GLN A 26 2.42 1.60 12.45
C GLN A 26 3.05 2.10 11.14
N LEU A 27 2.34 1.98 10.01
CA LEU A 27 2.80 2.50 8.72
C LEU A 27 2.96 4.02 8.73
N ILE A 28 2.01 4.75 9.31
CA ILE A 28 2.07 6.21 9.45
C ILE A 28 3.29 6.61 10.28
N VAL A 29 3.53 5.94 11.42
CA VAL A 29 4.70 6.20 12.26
C VAL A 29 6.00 5.97 11.49
N MET A 30 6.09 4.87 10.74
CA MET A 30 7.25 4.59 9.89
C MET A 30 7.49 5.67 8.84
N LEU A 31 6.44 6.11 8.14
CA LEU A 31 6.53 7.17 7.12
C LEU A 31 6.97 8.51 7.71
N VAL A 32 6.42 8.90 8.87
CA VAL A 32 6.80 10.15 9.55
C VAL A 32 8.26 10.10 10.02
N ASN A 33 8.70 8.97 10.58
CA ASN A 33 10.08 8.80 11.02
C ASN A 33 11.05 8.87 9.85
N ARG A 34 10.73 8.20 8.74
CA ARG A 34 11.50 8.28 7.51
C ARG A 34 11.59 9.71 6.99
N ALA A 35 10.46 10.42 6.88
CA ALA A 35 10.44 11.81 6.41
C ALA A 35 11.33 12.71 7.29
N ARG A 36 11.27 12.55 8.62
CA ARG A 36 12.16 13.29 9.53
C ARG A 36 13.63 12.98 9.30
N SER A 37 13.99 11.71 9.08
CA SER A 37 15.37 11.30 8.79
C SER A 37 15.90 11.87 7.47
N GLU A 38 15.00 12.08 6.50
CA GLU A 38 15.29 12.68 5.19
C GLU A 38 15.22 14.23 5.21
N GLY A 39 14.92 14.84 6.38
CA GLY A 39 14.78 16.29 6.52
C GLY A 39 13.51 16.87 5.88
N LEU A 40 12.55 16.02 5.49
CA LEU A 40 11.29 16.43 4.89
C LEU A 40 10.35 17.03 5.94
N ARG A 41 9.71 18.13 5.56
CA ARG A 41 8.62 18.71 6.34
C ARG A 41 7.39 17.80 6.27
N LEU A 42 6.60 17.76 7.34
CA LEU A 42 5.35 17.00 7.35
C LEU A 42 4.34 17.58 6.33
N SER A 43 4.25 18.91 6.26
CA SER A 43 3.34 19.65 5.39
C SER A 43 4.08 20.76 4.63
N GLY A 44 3.36 21.42 3.73
CA GLY A 44 3.90 22.44 2.85
C GLY A 44 4.43 21.85 1.54
N GLU A 45 4.93 22.74 0.68
CA GLU A 45 5.50 22.35 -0.61
C GLU A 45 6.73 21.45 -0.42
N GLY A 46 6.80 20.38 -1.20
CA GLY A 46 7.77 19.30 -1.05
C GLY A 46 7.58 18.43 0.20
N GLY A 47 6.56 18.69 1.03
CA GLY A 47 6.34 17.95 2.28
C GLY A 47 5.76 16.54 2.08
N LEU A 48 5.87 15.69 3.12
CA LEU A 48 5.41 14.29 3.09
C LEU A 48 3.94 14.17 2.67
N LEU A 49 3.04 14.98 3.25
CA LEU A 49 1.61 14.90 2.94
C LEU A 49 1.30 15.29 1.49
N GLN A 50 2.02 16.26 0.93
CA GLN A 50 1.85 16.66 -0.47
C GLN A 50 2.29 15.52 -1.40
N GLN A 51 3.45 14.93 -1.13
CA GLN A 51 3.96 13.79 -1.91
C GLN A 51 3.04 12.56 -1.81
N LEU A 52 2.53 12.27 -0.62
CA LEU A 52 1.59 11.16 -0.41
C LEU A 52 0.29 11.38 -1.19
N THR A 53 -0.29 12.58 -1.11
CA THR A 53 -1.52 12.93 -1.85
C THR A 53 -1.29 12.80 -3.36
N LYS A 54 -0.17 13.33 -3.88
CA LYS A 54 0.21 13.18 -5.28
C LYS A 54 0.29 11.71 -5.69
N ARG A 55 0.98 10.89 -4.89
CA ARG A 55 1.13 9.46 -5.17
C ARG A 55 -0.21 8.72 -5.21
N VAL A 56 -1.10 9.01 -4.25
CA VAL A 56 -2.43 8.39 -4.19
C VAL A 56 -3.27 8.76 -5.42
N LEU A 57 -3.25 10.03 -5.82
CA LEU A 57 -3.95 10.48 -7.02
C LEU A 57 -3.37 9.81 -8.27
N GLU A 58 -2.05 9.81 -8.44
CA GLU A 58 -1.38 9.12 -9.56
C GLU A 58 -1.74 7.64 -9.61
N SER A 59 -1.77 6.95 -8.46
CA SER A 59 -2.15 5.54 -8.39
C SER A 59 -3.62 5.31 -8.75
N ALA A 60 -4.53 6.19 -8.33
CA ALA A 60 -5.94 6.12 -8.72
C ALA A 60 -6.11 6.30 -10.24
N LEU A 61 -5.44 7.30 -10.83
CA LEU A 61 -5.48 7.55 -12.26
C LEU A 61 -4.88 6.39 -13.07
N GLU A 62 -3.76 5.81 -12.62
CA GLU A 62 -3.17 4.64 -13.31
C GLU A 62 -4.12 3.44 -13.28
N GLY A 63 -4.86 3.24 -12.18
CA GLY A 63 -5.90 2.23 -12.06
C GLY A 63 -7.04 2.46 -13.05
N GLU A 64 -7.56 3.69 -13.16
CA GLU A 64 -8.59 4.03 -14.15
C GLU A 64 -8.13 3.77 -15.59
N ILE A 65 -6.86 4.03 -15.90
CA ILE A 65 -6.31 3.70 -17.22
C ILE A 65 -6.28 2.17 -17.42
N THR A 66 -5.92 1.39 -16.39
CA THR A 66 -6.01 -0.09 -16.44
C THR A 66 -7.41 -0.57 -16.73
N ASP A 67 -8.41 -0.02 -16.05
CA ASP A 67 -9.80 -0.39 -16.29
C ASP A 67 -10.26 0.02 -17.71
N HIS A 68 -9.78 1.15 -18.21
CA HIS A 68 -10.19 1.67 -19.51
C HIS A 68 -9.56 0.93 -20.70
N VAL A 69 -8.26 0.59 -20.63
CA VAL A 69 -7.57 -0.11 -21.74
C VAL A 69 -7.58 -1.63 -21.58
N GLY A 70 -7.93 -2.14 -20.40
CA GLY A 70 -8.12 -3.56 -20.12
C GLY A 70 -6.83 -4.35 -19.89
N TYR A 71 -5.69 -3.68 -19.69
CA TYR A 71 -4.41 -4.32 -19.39
C TYR A 71 -3.49 -3.38 -18.61
N ASP A 72 -2.59 -3.95 -17.80
CA ASP A 72 -1.67 -3.21 -16.94
C ASP A 72 -0.51 -2.56 -17.69
N LYS A 73 0.15 -1.60 -17.02
CA LYS A 73 1.37 -1.00 -17.55
C LYS A 73 2.44 -2.07 -17.78
N HIS A 74 2.96 -2.12 -19.02
CA HIS A 74 3.92 -3.11 -19.50
C HIS A 74 3.38 -4.54 -19.71
N ASP A 75 2.07 -4.75 -19.65
CA ASP A 75 1.47 -6.04 -19.98
C ASP A 75 1.68 -6.40 -21.47
N ALA A 76 1.99 -7.67 -21.74
CA ALA A 76 2.11 -8.22 -23.08
C ALA A 76 0.79 -8.14 -23.86
N ALA A 77 -0.36 -8.13 -23.17
CA ALA A 77 -1.68 -7.92 -23.76
C ALA A 77 -1.80 -6.57 -24.51
N GLY A 78 -1.00 -5.57 -24.12
CA GLY A 78 -0.95 -4.27 -24.78
C GLY A 78 -0.14 -4.23 -26.07
N LYS A 79 0.54 -5.31 -26.47
CA LYS A 79 1.36 -5.32 -27.69
C LYS A 79 0.46 -5.45 -28.93
N ASN A 80 0.61 -4.53 -29.88
CA ASN A 80 -0.18 -4.47 -31.12
C ASN A 80 -1.69 -4.26 -30.90
N SER A 81 -2.11 -3.74 -29.74
CA SER A 81 -3.54 -3.51 -29.41
C SER A 81 -4.17 -2.31 -30.14
N GLY A 82 -3.38 -1.53 -30.91
CA GLY A 82 -3.83 -0.31 -31.59
C GLY A 82 -3.98 0.91 -30.68
N ASN A 83 -4.29 0.73 -29.39
CA ASN A 83 -4.42 1.78 -28.39
C ASN A 83 -3.43 1.57 -27.23
N SER A 84 -2.16 1.92 -27.45
CA SER A 84 -1.09 1.79 -26.46
C SER A 84 -1.05 2.96 -25.48
N ARG A 85 -0.72 2.68 -24.20
CA ARG A 85 -0.44 3.71 -23.19
C ARG A 85 0.76 4.58 -23.61
N ASN A 86 0.53 5.82 -24.03
CA ASN A 86 1.53 6.69 -24.66
C ASN A 86 2.27 7.65 -23.70
N GLY A 87 2.60 7.19 -22.48
CA GLY A 87 3.52 7.88 -21.56
C GLY A 87 2.87 8.48 -20.31
N THR A 88 3.71 9.12 -19.48
CA THR A 88 3.32 9.79 -18.23
C THR A 88 3.67 11.28 -18.34
N ARG A 89 2.70 12.19 -18.15
CA ARG A 89 2.97 13.64 -18.04
C ARG A 89 3.06 14.02 -16.57
N GLY A 90 4.27 14.03 -16.02
CA GLY A 90 4.53 14.67 -14.73
C GLY A 90 4.66 16.17 -14.94
N GLN A 91 3.68 16.96 -14.50
CA GLN A 91 3.81 18.41 -14.49
C GLN A 91 4.42 18.85 -13.16
N ASP A 92 5.71 18.61 -12.99
CA ASP A 92 6.53 19.33 -12.01
C ASP A 92 7.34 20.37 -12.79
N ARG A 93 6.71 21.51 -13.09
CA ARG A 93 7.43 22.72 -13.51
C ARG A 93 7.51 23.62 -12.29
N ALA A 94 8.60 23.50 -11.54
CA ALA A 94 9.01 24.51 -10.59
C ALA A 94 9.75 25.60 -11.39
N ASP A 95 9.04 26.68 -11.70
CA ASP A 95 9.64 28.00 -11.99
C ASP A 95 9.55 28.82 -10.69
#